data_AF-A0A849Q006-F1
#
_entry.id   AF-A0A849Q006-F1
#
_cell.length_a   1.000
_cell.length_b   1.000
_cell.length_c   1.000
_cell.angle_alpha   90.00
_cell.angle_beta   90.00
_cell.angle_gamma   90.00
#
_symmetry.space_group_name_H-M   'P 1'
#
loop_
_entity.id
_entity.type
_entity.pdbx_description
1 polymer ?
#
loop_
_entity_poly.entity_id
_entity_poly.type
_entity_poly.pdbx_seq_one_letter_code
_entity_poly.pdbx_strand_id
1 'polypeptide(L)' 'LLGQEYRKKASEISFYKNIGFHTTEEVLSMLKEHGFEDMHIRQTLFKPLDRIQDMEKPEKDFGKGSFAVIRARSIKHK' A
#
# COMPACT_ATOMS: atom_id res chain seq x y z
N LEU A 1 -6.36 -2.51 -7.02
CA LEU A 1 -7.31 -1.81 -7.89
C LEU A 1 -6.78 -0.44 -8.31
N LEU A 2 -6.69 0.59 -7.46
CA LEU A 2 -6.17 1.92 -7.89
C LEU A 2 -4.70 1.91 -8.36
N GLY A 3 -3.80 1.26 -7.63
CA GLY A 3 -2.38 1.21 -8.03
C GLY A 3 -2.16 0.55 -9.40
N GLN A 4 -2.99 -0.43 -9.77
CA GLN A 4 -2.97 -1.05 -11.10
C GLN A 4 -3.50 -0.08 -12.16
N GLU A 5 -4.56 0.66 -11.87
CA GLU A 5 -5.07 1.71 -12.77
C GLU A 5 -4.05 2.84 -12.97
N TYR A 6 -3.34 3.26 -11.93
CA TYR A 6 -2.25 4.23 -12.05
C TYR A 6 -1.08 3.68 -12.86
N ARG A 7 -0.74 2.39 -12.70
CA ARG A 7 0.29 1.74 -13.51
C ARG A 7 -0.08 1.72 -14.99
N LYS A 8 -1.35 1.43 -15.32
CA LYS A 8 -1.85 1.52 -16.71
C LYS A 8 -1.76 2.94 -17.25
N LYS A 9 -2.12 3.95 -16.45
CA LYS A 9 -2.03 5.37 -16.85
C LYS A 9 -0.59 5.88 -16.96
N ALA A 10 0.38 5.22 -16.33
CA ALA A 10 1.79 5.59 -16.37
C ALA A 10 2.41 5.51 -17.77
N SER A 11 1.88 4.65 -18.66
CA SER A 11 2.32 4.62 -20.06
C SER A 11 1.81 5.81 -20.87
N GLU A 12 0.76 6.50 -20.40
CA GLU A 12 0.03 7.51 -21.17
C GLU A 12 0.26 8.93 -20.63
N ILE A 13 0.53 9.07 -19.33
CA ILE A 13 0.60 10.36 -18.64
C ILE A 13 1.97 10.52 -17.99
N SER A 14 2.72 11.55 -18.42
CA SER A 14 4.08 11.85 -17.95
C SER A 14 4.19 11.96 -16.42
N PHE A 15 3.14 12.44 -15.75
CA PHE A 15 3.07 12.52 -14.29
C PHE A 15 3.33 11.17 -13.58
N TYR A 16 2.84 10.06 -14.15
CA TYR A 16 2.96 8.74 -13.54
C TYR A 16 4.19 7.95 -14.02
N LYS A 17 4.96 8.50 -14.98
CA LYS A 17 6.06 7.80 -15.66
C LYS A 17 7.22 7.40 -14.73
N ASN A 18 7.41 8.14 -13.63
CA ASN A 18 8.51 7.94 -12.68
C ASN A 18 8.06 7.35 -11.34
N ILE A 19 6.86 6.78 -11.25
CA ILE A 19 6.35 6.20 -10.01
C ILE A 19 6.78 4.73 -9.90
N GLY A 20 7.47 4.40 -8.81
CA GLY A 20 7.75 3.01 -8.44
C GLY A 20 6.49 2.33 -7.92
N PHE A 21 6.11 1.21 -8.53
CA PHE A 21 4.97 0.42 -8.08
C PHE A 21 5.45 -0.83 -7.35
N HIS A 22 5.13 -0.93 -6.08
CA HIS A 22 5.44 -2.09 -5.25
C HIS A 22 4.18 -2.82 -4.80
N THR A 23 4.27 -4.14 -4.66
CA THR A 23 3.27 -4.93 -3.93
C THR A 23 3.41 -4.71 -2.42
N THR A 24 2.38 -5.06 -1.65
CA THR A 24 2.48 -4.93 -0.18
C THR A 24 3.54 -5.91 0.34
N GLU A 25 3.61 -7.10 -0.24
CA GLU A 25 4.58 -8.15 0.07
C GLU A 25 6.02 -7.70 -0.16
N GLU A 26 6.31 -7.02 -1.28
CA GLU A 26 7.62 -6.45 -1.55
C GLU A 26 8.03 -5.45 -0.45
N VAL A 27 7.11 -4.57 -0.05
CA VAL A 27 7.38 -3.60 1.02
C VAL A 27 7.62 -4.29 2.36
N LEU A 28 6.86 -5.35 2.69
CA LEU A 28 7.07 -6.14 3.90
C LEU A 28 8.42 -6.88 3.88
N SER A 29 8.83 -7.42 2.73
CA SER A 29 10.15 -8.06 2.59
C SER A 29 11.26 -7.04 2.80
N MET A 30 11.17 -5.88 2.14
CA MET A 30 12.14 -4.79 2.30
C MET A 30 12.24 -4.34 3.76
N LEU A 31 11.12 -4.15 4.45
CA LEU A 31 11.12 -3.80 5.88
C LEU A 31 11.84 -4.86 6.72
N LYS A 32 11.53 -6.14 6.51
CA LYS A 32 12.17 -7.25 7.22
C LYS A 32 13.68 -7.30 6.97
N GLU A 33 14.11 -7.17 5.72
CA GLU A 33 15.51 -7.17 5.31
C GLU A 33 16.30 -6.00 5.93
N HIS A 34 15.65 -4.87 6.20
CA HIS A 34 16.26 -3.69 6.79
C HIS A 34 16.10 -3.61 8.32
N GLY A 35 15.80 -4.72 8.97
CA GLY A 35 15.77 -4.81 10.44
C GLY A 35 14.52 -4.17 11.06
N PHE A 36 13.37 -4.29 10.41
CA PHE A 36 12.07 -4.00 10.99
C PHE A 36 11.30 -5.29 11.31
N GLU A 37 10.54 -5.24 12.41
CA GLU A 37 9.78 -6.34 13.00
C GLU A 37 8.39 -5.86 13.46
N ASP A 38 7.60 -6.76 14.07
CA ASP A 38 6.28 -6.44 14.65
C ASP A 38 5.37 -5.70 13.67
N MET A 39 5.26 -6.26 12.46
CA MET A 39 4.54 -5.62 11.36
C MET A 39 3.05 -5.78 11.53
N HIS A 40 2.32 -4.66 11.50
CA HIS A 40 0.87 -4.62 11.49
C HIS A 40 0.36 -3.82 10.32
N ILE A 41 -0.71 -4.33 9.70
CA ILE A 41 -1.25 -3.76 8.48
C ILE A 41 -2.73 -3.43 8.69
N ARG A 42 -3.12 -2.29 8.11
CA ARG A 42 -4.51 -1.89 7.94
C ARG A 42 -4.72 -1.45 6.50
N GLN A 43 -5.91 -1.72 5.98
CA GLN A 43 -6.29 -1.38 4.61
C GLN A 43 -7.67 -0.73 4.54
N THR A 44 -7.87 0.11 3.52
CA THR A 44 -9.14 0.77 3.17
C THR A 44 -9.16 1.07 1.66
N LEU A 45 -10.14 1.84 1.18
CA LEU A 45 -10.48 2.05 -0.22
C LEU A 45 -10.83 0.72 -0.91
N PHE A 46 -11.88 0.08 -0.40
CA PHE A 46 -12.38 -1.21 -0.92
C PHE A 46 -13.22 -1.05 -2.19
N LYS A 47 -13.67 0.17 -2.47
CA LYS A 47 -14.49 0.52 -3.64
C LYS A 47 -13.76 1.57 -4.50
N PRO A 48 -14.17 1.74 -5.77
CA PRO A 48 -13.80 2.92 -6.56
C PRO A 48 -14.09 4.23 -5.80
N LEU A 49 -13.22 5.23 -5.93
CA LEU A 49 -13.27 6.47 -5.14
C LEU A 49 -14.61 7.22 -5.31
N ASP A 50 -15.17 7.20 -6.51
CA ASP A 50 -16.47 7.78 -6.87
C ASP A 50 -17.68 7.07 -6.23
N ARG A 51 -17.46 5.87 -5.67
CA ARG A 51 -18.49 5.04 -5.03
C ARG A 51 -18.35 4.99 -3.51
N ILE A 52 -17.39 5.70 -2.92
CA ILE A 52 -17.24 5.83 -1.48
C ILE A 52 -18.12 7.01 -1.03
N GLN A 53 -19.25 6.69 -0.40
CA GLN A 53 -20.21 7.69 0.11
C GLN A 53 -20.06 7.95 1.61
N ASP A 54 -19.52 6.96 2.34
CA ASP A 54 -19.32 7.01 3.78
C ASP A 54 -17.88 6.61 4.12
N MET A 55 -17.43 7.01 5.30
CA MET A 55 -16.11 6.64 5.81
C MET A 55 -16.02 5.11 6.00
N GLU A 56 -15.13 4.48 5.24
CA GLU A 56 -14.86 3.05 5.37
C GLU A 56 -14.09 2.76 6.67
N LYS A 57 -14.50 1.72 7.39
CA LYS A 57 -13.72 1.22 8.54
C LYS A 57 -12.48 0.48 8.04
N PRO A 58 -11.27 0.80 8.51
CA PRO A 58 -10.08 0.06 8.10
C PRO A 58 -10.14 -1.41 8.55
N GLU A 59 -9.84 -2.33 7.63
CA GLU A 59 -9.73 -3.78 7.93
C GLU A 59 -8.27 -4.18 8.23
N LYS A 60 -8.08 -5.34 8.87
CA LYS A 60 -6.77 -5.96 9.05
C LYS A 60 -6.22 -6.50 7.72
N ASP A 61 -4.92 -6.82 7.71
CA ASP A 61 -4.21 -7.43 6.58
C ASP A 61 -4.23 -6.55 5.32
N PHE A 62 -3.93 -7.13 4.15
CA PHE A 62 -3.87 -6.43 2.86
C PHE A 62 -4.49 -7.27 1.73
N GLY A 63 -4.56 -6.70 0.53
CA GLY A 63 -4.98 -7.40 -0.70
C GLY A 63 -6.42 -7.13 -1.15
N LYS A 64 -7.26 -6.49 -0.32
CA LYS A 64 -8.64 -6.09 -0.69
C LYS A 64 -8.73 -4.60 -1.03
N GLY A 65 -8.15 -3.77 -0.17
CA GLY A 65 -8.18 -2.32 -0.27
C GLY A 65 -7.11 -1.78 -1.21
N SER A 66 -7.34 -0.57 -1.70
CA SER A 66 -6.37 0.14 -2.53
C SER A 66 -5.41 1.05 -1.76
N PHE A 67 -5.65 1.24 -0.47
CA PHE A 67 -4.76 1.97 0.43
C PHE A 67 -4.39 1.08 1.61
N ALA A 68 -3.10 0.96 1.89
CA ALA A 68 -2.56 0.19 3.00
C ALA A 68 -1.63 1.05 3.85
N VAL A 69 -1.69 0.86 5.16
CA VAL A 69 -0.78 1.45 6.15
C VAL A 69 -0.06 0.31 6.85
N ILE A 70 1.26 0.39 6.89
CA ILE A 70 2.13 -0.59 7.55
C ILE A 70 2.80 0.10 8.74
N ARG A 71 2.56 -0.44 9.94
CA ARG A 71 3.33 -0.12 11.16
C ARG A 71 4.40 -1.19 11.33
N ALA A 72 5.63 -0.79 11.59
CA ALA A 72 6.70 -1.71 11.94
C ALA A 72 7.60 -1.11 13.03
N ARG A 73 8.20 -1.97 13.87
CA ARG A 73 9.15 -1.60 14.91
C ARG A 73 10.57 -1.82 14.40
N SER A 74 11.39 -0.78 14.41
CA SER A 74 12.81 -0.90 14.07
C SER A 74 13.58 -1.63 15.19
N ILE A 75 14.47 -2.54 14.79
CA ILE A 75 15.32 -3.32 15.68
C ILE A 75 16.75 -2.73 15.69
N LYS A 76 16.89 -1.40 15.55
CA LYS A 76 18.20 -0.75 15.71
C LYS A 76 18.88 -1.33 16.94
N HIS A 77 20.01 -2.00 16.74
CA HIS A 77 20.84 -2.47 17.83
C HIS A 77 21.19 -1.23 18.65
N LYS A 78 20.72 -1.20 19.90
CA LYS A 78 21.18 -0.21 20.88
C LYS A 78 22.64 -0.46 21.19
#